data_AF-A0A9D6F2X3-F1
#
_entry.id   AF-A0A9D6F2X3-F1
#
_cell.length_a   1.000
_cell.length_b   1.000
_cell.length_c   1.000
_cell.angle_alpha   90.00
_cell.angle_beta   90.00
_cell.angle_gamma   90.00
#
_symmetry.space_group_name_H-M   'P 1'
#
loop_
_entity.id
_entity.type
_entity.pdbx_description
1 polymer ?
#
loop_
_entity_poly.entity_id
_entity_poly.type
_entity_poly.pdbx_seq_one_letter_code
_entity_poly.pdbx_strand_id
1 'polypeptide(L)'
;MDALSALLDTLKKGGHTKGHLLGFLHVMIGRKITRLSDKVVASNGITWRDLASWLKKVRWDPDAVKEIGLEPGDLPPRDRQRYWYTAIQHAKVDSAEAIAAGDRFAKKLHGLGYEVGPPPSGT
;
A
#
# COMPACT_ATOMS: atom_id res chain seq x y z
N MET A 1 -2.69 -17.36 -9.32
CA MET A 1 -2.13 -16.10 -8.79
C MET A 1 -2.90 -15.76 -7.52
N ASP A 2 -2.22 -15.32 -6.48
CA ASP A 2 -2.84 -14.82 -5.25
C ASP A 2 -3.62 -13.51 -5.52
N ALA A 3 -4.77 -13.29 -4.87
CA ALA A 3 -5.66 -12.16 -5.14
C ALA A 3 -4.99 -10.81 -4.85
N LEU A 4 -4.16 -10.76 -3.80
CA LEU A 4 -3.32 -9.62 -3.47
C LEU A 4 -2.27 -9.33 -4.56
N SER A 5 -1.66 -10.37 -5.12
CA SER A 5 -0.70 -10.24 -6.23
C SER A 5 -1.35 -9.60 -7.46
N ALA A 6 -2.59 -9.99 -7.79
CA ALA A 6 -3.32 -9.43 -8.92
C ALA A 6 -3.71 -7.95 -8.69
N LEU A 7 -4.08 -7.61 -7.45
CA LEU A 7 -4.32 -6.22 -7.06
C LEU A 7 -3.05 -5.36 -7.21
N LEU A 8 -1.93 -5.82 -6.66
CA LEU A 8 -0.64 -5.10 -6.74
C LEU A 8 -0.19 -4.92 -8.19
N ASP A 9 -0.36 -5.93 -9.05
CA ASP A 9 -0.04 -5.84 -10.47
C ASP A 9 -0.92 -4.80 -11.19
N THR A 10 -2.23 -4.78 -10.89
CA THR A 10 -3.17 -3.76 -11.42
C THR A 10 -2.74 -2.35 -11.01
N LEU A 11 -2.45 -2.15 -9.73
CA LEU A 11 -2.02 -0.85 -9.19
C LEU A 11 -0.70 -0.38 -9.81
N LYS A 12 0.26 -1.29 -9.97
CA LYS A 12 1.57 -1.01 -10.55
C LYS A 12 1.45 -0.64 -12.04
N LYS A 13 0.76 -1.45 -12.84
CA LYS A 13 0.60 -1.24 -14.29
C LYS A 13 -0.17 0.04 -14.62
N GLY A 14 -1.19 0.37 -13.83
CA GLY A 14 -1.98 1.58 -14.02
C GLY A 14 -1.40 2.85 -13.40
N GLY A 15 -0.25 2.77 -12.71
CA GLY A 15 0.35 3.91 -12.01
C GLY A 15 -0.57 4.52 -10.94
N HIS A 16 -1.50 3.73 -10.39
CA HIS A 16 -2.58 4.24 -9.56
C HIS A 16 -2.12 4.73 -8.18
N THR A 17 -0.90 4.36 -7.76
CA THR A 17 -0.33 4.79 -6.48
C THR A 17 0.49 6.07 -6.55
N LYS A 18 0.79 6.59 -7.75
CA LYS A 18 1.57 7.82 -7.92
C LYS A 18 0.83 9.00 -7.27
N GLY A 19 1.52 9.72 -6.37
CA GLY A 19 0.98 10.80 -5.55
C GLY A 19 0.10 10.33 -4.37
N HIS A 20 0.09 9.03 -4.07
CA HIS A 20 -0.76 8.43 -3.04
C HIS A 20 -0.02 7.38 -2.20
N LEU A 21 1.32 7.35 -2.16
CA LEU A 21 2.05 6.29 -1.47
C LEU A 21 1.60 6.12 -0.02
N LEU A 22 1.47 7.20 0.75
CA LEU A 22 1.04 7.13 2.16
C LEU A 22 -0.33 6.46 2.31
N GLY A 23 -1.31 6.86 1.50
CA GLY A 23 -2.65 6.29 1.52
C GLY A 23 -2.68 4.84 1.04
N PHE A 24 -1.86 4.50 0.05
CA PHE A 24 -1.66 3.13 -0.38
C PHE A 24 -1.09 2.28 0.75
N LEU A 25 -0.02 2.70 1.42
CA LEU A 25 0.57 1.96 2.53
C LEU A 25 -0.46 1.75 3.64
N HIS A 26 -1.17 2.81 4.06
CA HIS A 26 -2.23 2.73 5.06
C HIS A 26 -3.36 1.76 4.65
N VAL A 27 -3.81 1.77 3.40
CA VAL A 27 -4.91 0.88 2.97
C VAL A 27 -4.46 -0.58 2.89
N MET A 28 -3.27 -0.84 2.35
CA MET A 28 -2.75 -2.21 2.28
C MET A 28 -2.52 -2.78 3.69
N ILE A 29 -2.18 -1.91 4.64
CA ILE A 29 -1.94 -2.24 6.04
C ILE A 29 -3.26 -2.18 6.81
N GLY A 30 -3.79 -3.33 7.19
CA GLY A 30 -4.90 -3.39 8.15
C GLY A 30 -6.30 -3.07 7.62
N ARG A 31 -6.48 -2.62 6.36
CA ARG A 31 -7.83 -2.49 5.77
C ARG A 31 -8.17 -3.70 4.89
N LYS A 32 -9.40 -4.19 5.05
CA LYS A 32 -9.97 -5.21 4.17
C LYS A 32 -10.23 -4.62 2.80
N ILE A 33 -9.84 -5.33 1.75
CA ILE A 33 -10.06 -4.97 0.35
C ILE A 33 -10.82 -6.10 -0.33
N THR A 34 -11.97 -5.77 -0.91
CA THR A 34 -12.87 -6.74 -1.58
C THR A 34 -13.10 -6.30 -3.01
N ARG A 35 -12.96 -7.23 -3.96
CA ARG A 35 -13.29 -6.95 -5.36
C ARG A 35 -14.81 -6.91 -5.54
N LEU A 36 -15.30 -5.89 -6.22
CA LEU A 36 -16.74 -5.65 -6.37
C LEU A 36 -17.42 -6.65 -7.32
N SER A 37 -16.71 -7.12 -8.34
CA SER A 37 -17.27 -7.97 -9.41
C SER A 37 -17.71 -9.36 -8.92
N ASP A 38 -16.94 -9.95 -8.00
CA ASP A 38 -17.10 -11.35 -7.55
C ASP A 38 -17.14 -11.46 -6.01
N LYS A 39 -17.10 -10.33 -5.29
CA LYS A 39 -17.04 -10.24 -3.83
C LYS A 39 -15.84 -10.99 -3.21
N VAL A 40 -14.82 -11.31 -4.01
CA VAL A 40 -13.61 -11.97 -3.52
C VAL A 40 -12.80 -11.00 -2.66
N VAL A 41 -12.39 -11.45 -1.48
CA VAL A 41 -11.49 -10.69 -0.61
C VAL A 41 -10.08 -10.74 -1.20
N ALA A 42 -9.58 -9.59 -1.63
CA ALA A 42 -8.21 -9.43 -2.15
C ALA A 42 -7.18 -9.32 -1.01
N SER A 43 -7.58 -8.74 0.13
CA SER A 43 -6.76 -8.61 1.33
C SER A 43 -7.65 -8.43 2.56
N ASN A 44 -7.26 -8.97 3.72
CA ASN A 44 -7.85 -8.60 5.01
C ASN A 44 -7.03 -7.51 5.73
N GLY A 45 -6.14 -6.84 5.00
CA GLY A 45 -5.03 -6.08 5.57
C GLY A 45 -3.85 -7.01 5.83
N ILE A 46 -2.64 -6.53 5.57
CA ILE A 46 -1.40 -7.28 5.83
C ILE A 46 -0.50 -6.51 6.80
N THR A 47 0.46 -7.21 7.40
CA THR A 47 1.43 -6.56 8.28
C THR A 47 2.41 -5.70 7.47
N TRP A 48 3.08 -4.77 8.14
CA TRP A 48 4.10 -3.92 7.52
C TRP A 48 5.25 -4.76 6.93
N ARG A 49 5.58 -5.89 7.59
CA ARG A 49 6.61 -6.83 7.14
C ARG A 49 6.20 -7.58 5.89
N ASP A 50 4.93 -7.99 5.80
CA ASP A 50 4.39 -8.65 4.61
C ASP A 50 4.33 -7.69 3.44
N LEU A 51 3.88 -6.45 3.66
CA LEU A 51 3.85 -5.44 2.61
C LEU A 51 5.25 -5.13 2.08
N ALA A 52 6.25 -4.96 2.95
CA ALA A 52 7.65 -4.76 2.53
C ALA A 52 8.16 -5.93 1.66
N SER A 53 7.76 -7.16 2.00
CA SER A 53 8.12 -8.36 1.24
C SER A 53 7.45 -8.39 -0.13
N TRP A 54 6.17 -7.99 -0.20
CA TRP A 54 5.44 -7.84 -1.45
C TRP A 54 6.03 -6.77 -2.36
N LEU A 55 6.29 -5.56 -1.84
CA LEU A 55 6.85 -4.45 -2.61
C LEU A 55 8.22 -4.80 -3.21
N LYS A 56 9.06 -5.52 -2.45
CA LYS A 56 10.28 -6.12 -3.00
C LYS A 56 9.96 -7.13 -4.11
N LYS A 57 9.09 -8.10 -3.84
CA LYS A 57 8.77 -9.21 -4.76
C LYS A 57 8.26 -8.71 -6.11
N VAL A 58 7.37 -7.72 -6.10
CA VAL A 58 6.81 -7.16 -7.34
C VAL A 58 7.68 -6.05 -7.94
N ARG A 59 8.88 -5.79 -7.38
CA ARG A 59 9.81 -4.73 -7.79
C ARG A 59 9.12 -3.39 -7.91
N TRP A 60 8.47 -2.96 -6.83
CA TRP A 60 7.83 -1.66 -6.75
C TRP A 60 8.86 -0.54 -7.00
N ASP A 61 8.43 0.56 -7.59
CA ASP A 61 9.32 1.68 -7.90
C ASP A 61 9.89 2.27 -6.60
N PRO A 62 11.22 2.19 -6.37
CA PRO A 62 11.83 2.77 -5.18
C PRO A 62 11.64 4.29 -5.11
N ASP A 63 11.55 4.99 -6.24
CA ASP A 63 11.40 6.46 -6.24
C ASP A 63 10.09 6.93 -5.62
N ALA A 64 9.11 6.04 -5.42
CA ALA A 64 7.87 6.35 -4.72
C ALA A 64 8.11 6.84 -3.29
N VAL A 65 9.21 6.45 -2.61
CA VAL A 65 9.48 6.89 -1.23
C VAL A 65 9.70 8.41 -1.10
N LYS A 66 9.99 9.10 -2.21
CA LYS A 66 10.04 10.56 -2.26
C LYS A 66 8.70 11.20 -1.88
N GLU A 67 7.58 10.52 -2.14
CA GLU A 67 6.24 10.99 -1.78
C GLU A 67 6.00 11.05 -0.27
N ILE A 68 6.80 10.33 0.52
CA ILE A 68 6.77 10.36 1.99
C ILE A 68 7.99 11.09 2.58
N GLY A 69 8.67 11.90 1.77
CA GLY A 69 9.79 12.75 2.19
C GLY A 69 11.10 12.00 2.44
N LEU A 70 11.26 10.81 1.84
CA LEU A 70 12.51 10.04 1.93
C LEU A 70 13.27 10.10 0.61
N GLU A 71 14.60 10.09 0.69
CA GLU A 71 15.45 9.92 -0.48
C GLU A 71 15.81 8.44 -0.69
N PRO A 72 15.62 7.87 -1.89
CA PRO A 72 15.94 6.48 -2.17
C PRO A 72 17.40 6.10 -1.88
N GLY A 73 18.33 7.06 -2.03
CA GLY A 73 19.76 6.87 -1.77
C GLY A 73 20.13 6.74 -0.29
N ASP A 74 19.28 7.25 0.61
CA ASP A 74 19.51 7.22 2.05
C ASP A 74 19.01 5.92 2.70
N LEU A 75 18.28 5.10 1.94
CA LEU A 75 17.74 3.83 2.39
C LEU A 75 18.69 2.65 2.08
N PRO A 76 18.58 1.53 2.81
CA PRO A 76 19.34 0.30 2.49
C PRO A 76 19.13 -0.12 1.03
N PRO A 77 20.04 -0.88 0.39
CA PRO A 77 19.91 -1.23 -1.02
C PRO A 77 18.51 -1.72 -1.43
N ARG A 78 17.93 -1.14 -2.49
CA ARG A 78 16.52 -1.31 -2.92
C ARG A 78 16.01 -2.75 -3.06
N ASP A 79 16.91 -3.68 -3.37
CA ASP A 79 16.57 -5.12 -3.51
C ASP A 79 16.51 -5.87 -2.17
N ARG A 80 16.75 -5.18 -1.05
CA ARG A 80 16.64 -5.71 0.31
C ARG A 80 15.25 -5.41 0.86
N GLN A 81 14.69 -6.39 1.57
CA GLN A 81 13.42 -6.21 2.31
C GLN A 81 13.48 -5.03 3.29
N ARG A 82 14.69 -4.73 3.81
CA ARG A 82 14.94 -3.63 4.73
C ARG A 82 14.61 -2.26 4.13
N TYR A 83 14.72 -2.07 2.81
CA TYR A 83 14.38 -0.81 2.13
C TYR A 83 12.92 -0.42 2.42
N TRP A 84 11.98 -1.27 2.02
CA TRP A 84 10.55 -1.02 2.19
C TRP A 84 10.13 -1.08 3.65
N TYR A 85 10.77 -1.91 4.46
CA TYR A 85 10.52 -1.92 5.90
C TYR A 85 10.84 -0.57 6.54
N THR A 86 12.04 -0.01 6.28
CA THR A 86 12.42 1.32 6.77
C THR A 86 11.50 2.39 6.22
N ALA A 87 11.18 2.38 4.92
CA ALA A 87 10.27 3.35 4.32
C ALA A 87 8.88 3.36 5.00
N ILE A 88 8.30 2.19 5.27
CA ILE A 88 6.99 2.08 5.94
C ILE A 88 7.07 2.59 7.39
N GLN A 89 8.16 2.32 8.12
CA GLN A 89 8.35 2.84 9.47
C GLN A 89 8.38 4.38 9.52
N HIS A 90 9.01 5.01 8.54
CA HIS A 90 9.07 6.47 8.44
C HIS A 90 7.75 7.11 8.02
N ALA A 91 6.90 6.37 7.30
CA ALA A 91 5.64 6.88 6.75
C ALA A 91 4.56 7.19 7.81
N LYS A 92 4.73 6.76 9.08
CA LYS A 92 3.73 6.95 10.16
C LYS A 92 2.32 6.54 9.70
N VAL A 93 2.21 5.29 9.21
CA VAL A 93 1.03 4.74 8.52
C VAL A 93 -0.23 4.66 9.39
N ASP A 94 -0.14 4.93 10.68
CA ASP A 94 -1.21 4.98 11.68
C ASP A 94 -1.62 6.41 12.07
N SER A 95 -0.94 7.43 11.56
CA SER A 95 -1.26 8.84 11.84
C SER A 95 -2.61 9.27 11.25
N ALA A 96 -3.19 10.36 11.80
CA ALA A 96 -4.41 10.96 11.26
C ALA A 96 -4.26 11.37 9.78
N GLU A 97 -3.05 11.80 9.38
CA GLU A 97 -2.73 12.10 7.98
C GLU A 97 -2.79 10.85 7.10
N ALA A 98 -2.25 9.73 7.59
CA ALA A 98 -2.29 8.45 6.89
C ALA A 98 -3.72 7.92 6.73
N ILE A 99 -4.56 8.07 7.75
CA ILE A 99 -5.99 7.73 7.69
C ILE A 99 -6.68 8.56 6.59
N ALA A 100 -6.50 9.88 6.62
CA ALA A 100 -7.09 10.77 5.61
C ALA A 100 -6.57 10.49 4.19
N ALA A 101 -5.28 10.17 4.05
CA ALA A 101 -4.69 9.74 2.78
C ALA A 101 -5.25 8.40 2.32
N GLY A 102 -5.46 7.47 3.25
CA GLY A 102 -6.08 6.17 3.03
C GLY A 102 -7.50 6.29 2.52
N ASP A 103 -8.31 7.19 3.08
CA ASP A 103 -9.68 7.43 2.61
C ASP A 103 -9.73 8.02 1.20
N ARG A 104 -8.78 8.90 0.86
CA ARG A 104 -8.62 9.37 -0.53
C ARG A 104 -8.25 8.23 -1.47
N PHE A 105 -7.33 7.35 -1.05
CA PHE A 105 -6.92 6.21 -1.85
C PHE A 105 -8.02 5.15 -1.98
N ALA A 106 -8.84 4.96 -0.95
CA ALA A 106 -10.01 4.07 -0.98
C ALA A 106 -11.02 4.48 -2.06
N LYS A 107 -11.28 5.78 -2.22
CA LYS A 107 -12.12 6.29 -3.32
C LYS A 107 -11.54 5.95 -4.70
N LYS A 108 -10.21 5.99 -4.84
CA LYS A 108 -9.52 5.59 -6.08
C LYS A 108 -9.67 4.10 -6.35
N LEU A 109 -9.49 3.26 -5.34
CA LEU A 109 -9.71 1.81 -5.43
C LEU A 109 -11.15 1.46 -5.79
N HIS A 110 -12.13 2.21 -5.28
CA HIS A 110 -13.53 2.06 -5.67
C HIS A 110 -13.74 2.25 -7.17
N GLY A 111 -13.13 3.29 -7.76
CA GLY A 111 -13.13 3.49 -9.22
C GLY A 111 -12.47 2.36 -10.03
N LEU A 112 -11.64 1.54 -9.39
CA LEU A 112 -10.98 0.36 -9.99
C LEU A 112 -11.75 -0.95 -9.72
N GLY A 113 -12.95 -0.89 -9.14
CA GLY A 113 -13.75 -2.07 -8.84
C GLY A 113 -13.40 -2.75 -7.51
N TYR A 114 -12.81 -2.03 -6.56
CA TYR A 114 -12.49 -2.53 -5.22
C TYR A 114 -13.15 -1.72 -4.11
N GLU A 115 -13.78 -2.42 -3.17
CA GLU A 115 -14.30 -1.85 -1.93
C GLU A 115 -13.24 -1.96 -0.84
N VAL A 116 -13.04 -0.88 -0.07
CA VAL A 116 -12.13 -0.84 1.06
C VAL A 116 -12.95 -0.69 2.35
N GLY A 117 -12.80 -1.64 3.26
CA GLY A 117 -13.44 -1.62 4.58
C GLY A 117 -12.96 -0.46 5.46
N PRO A 118 -13.57 -0.23 6.63
CA PRO A 118 -13.18 0.85 7.54
C PRO A 118 -11.70 0.74 7.97
N PRO A 119 -11.06 1.85 8.39
CA PRO A 119 -9.76 1.79 9.03
C PRO A 119 -9.82 0.89 10.27
N PRO A 120 -8.71 0.22 10.65
CA PRO A 120 -8.67 -0.56 11.88
C PRO A 120 -9.05 0.33 13.07
N SER A 121 -9.99 -0.12 13.90
CA SER A 121 -10.35 0.58 15.13
C SER A 121 -9.12 0.65 16.02
N GLY A 122 -8.53 1.83 16.18
CA GLY A 122 -7.50 2.06 17.19
C GLY A 122 -8.11 1.82 18.57
N THR A 123 -7.53 0.90 19.33
CA THR A 123 -7.69 0.84 20.79
C THR A 123 -7.12 2.07 21.45
#